data_AF-A0A1F4YLB1-F1
#
_entry.id   AF-A0A1F4YLB1-F1
#
_cell.length_a   1.000
_cell.length_b   1.000
_cell.length_c   1.000
_cell.angle_alpha   90.00
_cell.angle_beta   90.00
_cell.angle_gamma   90.00
#
_symmetry.space_group_name_H-M   'P 1'
#
loop_
_entity.id
_entity.type
_entity.pdbx_description
1 polymer ?
#
loop_
_entity_poly.entity_id
_entity_poly.type
_entity_poly.pdbx_seq_one_letter_code
_entity_poly.pdbx_strand_id
1 'polypeptide(L)'
;MKTLCILIFTVLILSNQLTLAGEPPPDRWLGIDKLQHLIFSTHLTLLSYKVSRDSYHNTTTTARSQSVGLVFSIGIGKELLDSGKPNDRFSYRDLIADALGIGLGLILGHNLK
;
A
#
# COMPACT_ATOMS: atom_id res chain seq x y z
N MET A 1 9.05 6.53 -19.13
CA MET A 1 7.85 5.73 -19.47
C MET A 1 7.43 4.77 -18.36
N LYS A 2 8.29 3.83 -17.91
CA LYS A 2 7.94 2.82 -16.88
C LYS A 2 7.43 3.44 -15.56
N THR A 3 8.11 4.44 -15.01
CA THR A 3 7.72 5.12 -13.76
C THR A 3 6.40 5.90 -13.89
N LEU A 4 6.13 6.47 -15.06
CA LEU A 4 4.90 7.20 -15.36
C LEU A 4 3.69 6.25 -15.42
N CYS A 5 3.84 5.08 -16.05
CA CYS A 5 2.78 4.06 -16.08
C CYS A 5 2.46 3.53 -14.67
N ILE A 6 3.47 3.37 -13.80
CA ILE A 6 3.29 2.92 -12.42
C ILE A 6 2.60 4.01 -11.58
N LEU A 7 2.97 5.29 -11.77
CA LEU A 7 2.30 6.42 -11.11
C LEU A 7 0.82 6.52 -11.52
N ILE A 8 0.53 6.38 -12.82
CA ILE A 8 -0.84 6.38 -13.36
C ILE A 8 -1.65 5.19 -12.81
N PHE A 9 -1.05 3.99 -12.73
CA PHE A 9 -1.70 2.82 -12.15
C PHE A 9 -1.99 2.99 -10.65
N THR A 10 -1.09 3.67 -9.92
CA THR A 10 -1.27 3.99 -8.50
C THR A 10 -2.45 4.95 -8.29
N VAL A 11 -2.59 5.96 -9.15
CA VAL A 11 -3.73 6.90 -9.14
C VAL A 11 -5.05 6.18 -9.47
N LEU A 12 -5.04 5.23 -10.40
CA LEU A 12 -6.21 4.43 -10.76
C LEU A 12 -6.68 3.52 -9.60
N ILE A 13 -5.76 2.93 -8.83
CA ILE A 13 -6.14 2.11 -7.65
C ILE A 13 -6.70 2.99 -6.52
N LEU A 14 -6.09 4.16 -6.27
CA LEU A 14 -6.61 5.13 -5.29
C LEU A 14 -8.03 5.62 -5.64
N SER A 15 -8.32 5.80 -6.94
CA SER A 15 -9.65 6.23 -7.39
C SER A 15 -10.75 5.17 -7.22
N ASN A 16 -10.38 3.88 -7.12
CA ASN A 16 -11.35 2.78 -7.00
C ASN A 16 -11.81 2.51 -5.56
N GLN A 17 -11.23 3.21 -4.58
CA GLN A 17 -11.65 3.18 -3.16
C GLN A 17 -12.80 4.18 -2.89
N LEU A 18 -13.19 4.97 -3.91
CA LEU A 18 -14.17 6.04 -3.78
C LEU A 18 -15.58 5.55 -4.12
N THR A 19 -16.19 4.64 -3.35
CA THR A 19 -17.65 4.35 -3.38
C THR A 19 -18.01 3.29 -2.32
N LEU A 20 -19.12 3.26 -1.55
CA LEU A 20 -20.49 3.80 -1.58
C LEU A 20 -21.01 4.01 -0.14
N ALA A 21 -21.98 4.91 0.05
CA ALA A 21 -22.71 5.08 1.30
C ALA A 21 -23.51 3.81 1.68
N GLY A 22 -23.06 3.09 2.71
CA GLY A 22 -23.72 1.91 3.27
C GLY A 22 -23.06 1.47 4.60
N GLU A 23 -23.70 0.53 5.30
CA GLU A 23 -23.07 -0.15 6.45
C GLU A 23 -21.84 -0.93 5.95
N PRO A 24 -20.68 -0.85 6.63
CA PRO A 24 -19.51 -1.61 6.20
C PRO A 24 -19.80 -3.09 6.29
N PRO A 25 -19.41 -3.88 5.27
CA PRO A 25 -19.50 -5.33 5.36
C PRO A 25 -18.68 -5.84 6.56
N PRO A 26 -19.02 -7.03 7.09
CA PRO A 26 -18.26 -7.61 8.19
C PRO A 26 -16.77 -7.69 7.84
N ASP A 27 -15.91 -7.18 8.72
CA ASP A 27 -14.47 -7.35 8.57
C ASP A 27 -14.15 -8.85 8.61
N ARG A 28 -13.67 -9.38 7.48
CA ARG A 28 -13.29 -10.78 7.29
C ARG A 28 -11.82 -10.85 6.93
N TRP A 29 -11.12 -11.85 7.46
CA TRP A 29 -9.71 -12.11 7.13
C TRP A 29 -9.47 -12.39 5.64
N LEU A 30 -10.42 -13.00 4.95
CA LEU A 30 -10.36 -13.31 3.52
C LEU A 30 -11.42 -12.50 2.75
N GLY A 31 -11.31 -11.18 2.83
CA GLY A 31 -12.14 -10.23 2.09
C GLY A 31 -11.44 -9.65 0.86
N ILE A 32 -12.22 -9.17 -0.11
CA ILE A 32 -11.69 -8.39 -1.25
C ILE A 32 -10.93 -7.14 -0.78
N ASP A 33 -11.41 -6.55 0.30
CA ASP A 33 -10.79 -5.44 1.03
C ASP A 33 -9.35 -5.75 1.46
N LYS A 34 -9.11 -6.90 2.11
CA LYS A 34 -7.74 -7.32 2.50
C LYS A 34 -6.84 -7.58 1.30
N LEU A 35 -7.41 -8.09 0.20
CA LEU A 35 -6.67 -8.27 -1.05
C LEU A 35 -6.28 -6.92 -1.67
N GLN A 36 -7.16 -5.91 -1.60
CA GLN A 36 -6.85 -4.56 -2.07
C GLN A 36 -5.71 -3.93 -1.25
N HIS A 37 -5.76 -4.04 0.08
CA HIS A 37 -4.67 -3.64 0.98
C HIS A 37 -3.34 -4.30 0.60
N LEU A 38 -3.33 -5.63 0.46
CA LEU A 38 -2.16 -6.39 0.06
C LEU A 38 -1.58 -5.90 -1.29
N ILE A 39 -2.42 -5.78 -2.32
CA ILE A 39 -1.99 -5.40 -3.68
C ILE A 39 -1.48 -3.96 -3.69
N PHE A 40 -2.20 -3.03 -3.06
CA PHE A 40 -1.82 -1.63 -3.03
C PHE A 40 -0.50 -1.42 -2.29
N SER A 41 -0.36 -2.02 -1.11
CA SER A 41 0.87 -1.94 -0.31
C SER A 41 2.05 -2.62 -1.00
N THR A 42 1.83 -3.74 -1.71
CA THR A 42 2.85 -4.35 -2.58
C THR A 42 3.31 -3.41 -3.68
N HIS A 43 2.35 -2.83 -4.41
CA HIS A 43 2.62 -1.98 -5.55
C HIS A 43 3.34 -0.69 -5.13
N LEU A 44 2.86 -0.03 -4.08
CA LEU A 44 3.43 1.20 -3.58
C LEU A 44 4.84 0.99 -3.00
N THR A 45 5.07 -0.15 -2.33
CA THR A 45 6.40 -0.51 -1.83
C THR A 45 7.37 -0.73 -2.98
N LEU A 46 6.95 -1.47 -4.01
CA LEU A 46 7.77 -1.71 -5.20
C LEU A 46 8.11 -0.38 -5.90
N LEU A 47 7.11 0.49 -6.12
CA LEU A 47 7.32 1.79 -6.75
C LEU A 47 8.28 2.66 -5.94
N SER A 48 8.02 2.81 -4.64
CA SER A 48 8.87 3.60 -3.75
C SER A 48 10.31 3.08 -3.75
N TYR A 49 10.49 1.76 -3.74
CA TYR A 49 11.80 1.13 -3.72
C TYR A 49 12.55 1.42 -5.02
N LYS A 50 11.90 1.23 -6.18
CA LYS A 50 12.52 1.51 -7.48
C LYS A 50 12.84 2.99 -7.64
N VAL A 51 11.94 3.90 -7.23
CA VAL A 51 12.20 5.34 -7.29
C VAL A 51 13.38 5.72 -6.39
N SER A 52 13.44 5.21 -5.15
CA SER A 52 14.56 5.47 -4.24
C SER A 52 15.88 4.92 -4.78
N ARG A 53 15.88 3.70 -5.33
CA ARG A 53 17.09 3.03 -5.83
C ARG A 53 17.57 3.59 -7.18
N ASP A 54 16.66 3.82 -8.12
CA ASP A 54 16.98 4.13 -9.51
C ASP A 54 17.06 5.64 -9.76
N SER A 55 16.13 6.42 -9.21
CA SER A 55 16.10 7.88 -9.42
C SER A 55 17.01 8.62 -8.43
N TYR A 56 16.98 8.22 -7.16
CA TYR A 56 17.77 8.87 -6.10
C TYR A 56 19.11 8.19 -5.83
N HIS A 57 19.43 7.10 -6.54
CA HIS A 57 20.70 6.36 -6.40
C HIS A 57 21.02 5.88 -4.97
N ASN A 58 20.02 5.80 -4.08
CA ASN A 58 20.19 5.41 -2.69
C ASN A 58 20.55 3.93 -2.55
N THR A 59 21.38 3.57 -1.55
CA THR A 59 21.73 2.17 -1.25
C THR A 59 20.49 1.26 -1.13
N THR A 60 20.63 -0.03 -1.41
CA THR A 60 19.53 -1.00 -1.24
C THR A 60 18.92 -0.95 0.17
N THR A 61 19.76 -0.79 1.19
CA THR A 61 19.31 -0.65 2.58
C THR A 61 18.46 0.60 2.79
N THR A 62 18.93 1.75 2.29
CA THR A 62 18.20 3.02 2.37
C THR A 62 16.90 2.98 1.59
N ALA A 63 16.89 2.42 0.38
CA ALA A 63 15.69 2.29 -0.44
C ALA A 63 14.65 1.40 0.26
N ARG A 64 15.07 0.28 0.86
CA ARG A 64 14.16 -0.58 1.65
C ARG A 64 13.55 0.16 2.84
N SER A 65 14.38 0.83 3.65
CA SER A 65 13.87 1.50 4.85
C SER A 65 12.92 2.65 4.51
N GLN A 66 13.23 3.43 3.47
CA GLN A 66 12.36 4.50 2.99
C GLN A 66 11.02 3.96 2.49
N SER A 67 11.02 2.89 1.70
CA SER A 67 9.79 2.31 1.17
C SER A 67 8.91 1.70 2.26
N VAL A 68 9.52 0.96 3.20
CA VAL A 68 8.80 0.42 4.36
C VAL A 68 8.18 1.55 5.17
N GLY A 69 8.97 2.56 5.55
CA GLY A 69 8.50 3.68 6.36
C GLY A 69 7.38 4.47 5.68
N LEU A 70 7.50 4.71 4.38
CA LEU A 70 6.51 5.45 3.60
C LEU A 70 5.18 4.68 3.51
N VAL A 71 5.21 3.42 3.09
CA VAL A 71 3.98 2.63 2.89
C VAL A 71 3.31 2.28 4.22
N PHE A 72 4.10 1.95 5.24
CA PHE A 72 3.57 1.66 6.57
C PHE A 72 2.89 2.90 7.19
N SER A 73 3.49 4.08 7.03
CA SER A 73 2.87 5.33 7.50
C SER A 73 1.56 5.64 6.79
N ILE A 74 1.48 5.32 5.48
CA ILE A 74 0.24 5.47 4.70
C ILE A 74 -0.84 4.50 5.19
N GLY A 75 -0.50 3.23 5.44
CA GLY A 75 -1.44 2.23 5.98
C GLY A 75 -2.00 2.64 7.34
N ILE A 76 -1.13 3.00 8.29
CA ILE A 76 -1.57 3.54 9.60
C ILE A 76 -2.42 4.80 9.43
N GLY A 77 -2.00 5.73 8.57
CA GLY A 77 -2.73 6.95 8.30
C GLY A 77 -4.15 6.68 7.80
N LYS A 78 -4.32 5.70 6.90
CA LYS A 78 -5.65 5.30 6.39
C LYS A 78 -6.55 4.82 7.52
N GLU A 79 -6.08 3.87 8.32
CA GLU A 79 -6.86 3.28 9.42
C GLU A 79 -7.21 4.31 10.50
N LEU A 80 -6.32 5.26 10.79
CA LEU A 80 -6.61 6.38 11.68
C LEU A 80 -7.68 7.32 11.10
N LEU A 81 -7.64 7.61 9.80
CA LEU A 81 -8.68 8.42 9.14
C LEU A 81 -10.03 7.70 9.11
N ASP A 82 -10.03 6.39 8.90
CA ASP A 82 -11.25 5.58 8.87
C ASP A 82 -11.87 5.48 10.28
N SER A 83 -11.04 5.38 11.34
CA SER A 83 -11.52 5.41 12.72
C SER A 83 -12.30 6.67 13.12
N GLY A 84 -12.13 7.79 12.39
CA GLY A 84 -12.85 9.03 12.60
C GLY A 84 -14.18 9.14 11.87
N LYS A 85 -14.54 8.17 11.01
CA LYS A 85 -15.77 8.20 10.20
C LYS A 85 -16.93 7.50 10.92
N PRO A 86 -18.18 8.00 10.80
CA PRO A 86 -19.33 7.46 11.54
C PRO A 86 -19.61 5.96 11.31
N ASN A 87 -19.23 5.45 10.14
CA ASN A 87 -19.47 4.06 9.76
C ASN A 87 -18.19 3.24 9.68
N ASP A 88 -17.00 3.85 9.68
CA ASP A 88 -15.76 3.12 9.41
C ASP A 88 -15.00 2.87 10.72
N ARG A 89 -14.14 1.85 10.73
CA ARG A 89 -13.46 1.40 11.95
C ARG A 89 -12.01 1.10 11.64
N PHE A 90 -11.14 1.37 12.62
CA PHE A 90 -9.77 0.89 12.58
C PHE A 90 -9.75 -0.65 12.51
N SER A 91 -9.15 -1.22 11.46
CA SER A 91 -8.93 -2.65 11.34
C SER A 91 -7.45 -2.99 11.44
N TYR A 92 -7.11 -3.73 12.49
CA TYR A 92 -5.77 -4.32 12.61
C TYR A 92 -5.49 -5.35 11.50
N ARG A 93 -6.53 -5.91 10.86
CA ARG A 93 -6.39 -6.89 9.79
C ARG A 93 -5.94 -6.24 8.49
N ASP A 94 -6.36 -5.00 8.25
CA ASP A 94 -5.87 -4.19 7.14
C ASP A 94 -4.38 -3.87 7.30
N LEU A 95 -3.96 -3.51 8.51
CA LEU A 95 -2.53 -3.31 8.79
C LEU A 95 -1.69 -4.58 8.59
N ILE A 96 -2.24 -5.76 8.90
CA ILE A 96 -1.55 -7.03 8.61
C ILE A 96 -1.47 -7.28 7.10
N ALA A 97 -2.54 -7.02 6.35
CA ALA A 97 -2.53 -7.12 4.90
C ALA A 97 -1.53 -6.14 4.27
N ASP A 98 -1.43 -4.92 4.78
CA ASP A 98 -0.44 -3.93 4.36
C ASP A 98 0.99 -4.39 4.66
N ALA A 99 1.25 -4.93 5.85
CA ALA A 99 2.56 -5.46 6.22
C ALA A 99 2.99 -6.62 5.31
N LEU A 100 2.07 -7.54 4.98
CA LEU A 100 2.31 -8.61 4.01
C LEU A 100 2.60 -8.04 2.61
N GLY A 101 1.85 -7.01 2.22
CA GLY A 101 2.03 -6.34 0.94
C GLY A 101 3.40 -5.68 0.83
N ILE A 102 3.83 -4.96 1.87
CA ILE A 102 5.17 -4.37 1.97
C ILE A 102 6.24 -5.46 1.79
N GLY A 103 6.12 -6.58 2.53
CA GLY A 103 7.04 -7.70 2.40
C GLY A 103 7.13 -8.23 0.96
N LEU A 104 5.99 -8.46 0.32
CA LEU A 104 5.92 -8.91 -1.07
C LEU A 104 6.54 -7.90 -2.04
N GLY A 105 6.26 -6.60 -1.85
CA GLY A 105 6.80 -5.52 -2.67
C GLY A 105 8.33 -5.45 -2.59
N LEU A 106 8.92 -5.66 -1.41
CA LEU A 106 10.36 -5.73 -1.23
C LEU A 106 10.98 -6.95 -1.90
N ILE A 107 10.33 -8.12 -1.79
CA ILE A 107 10.78 -9.35 -2.47
C ILE A 107 10.81 -9.11 -3.98
N LEU A 108 9.72 -8.57 -4.53
CA LEU A 108 9.65 -8.25 -5.96
C LEU A 108 10.69 -7.20 -6.36
N GLY A 109 10.85 -6.12 -5.60
CA GLY A 109 11.80 -5.05 -5.89
C GLY A 109 13.26 -5.52 -5.87
N HIS A 110 13.59 -6.49 -5.03
CA HIS A 110 14.91 -7.09 -5.00
C HIS A 110 15.18 -8.00 -6.21
N ASN A 111 14.17 -8.72 -6.69
CA ASN A 111 14.31 -9.69 -7.77
C ASN A 111 14.15 -9.07 -9.17
N LEU A 112 13.42 -7.95 -9.27
CA LEU A 112 13.20 -7.21 -10.52
C LEU A 112 14.34 -6.21 -10.76
N LYS A 113 15.48 -6.71 -11.25
CA LYS A 113 16.58 -5.87 -11.77
C LYS A 113 16.16 -5.16 -13.05
#